data_AF-A0A4V1THW4-F1
#
_entry.id   AF-A0A4V1THW4-F1
#
_cell.length_a   1.000
_cell.length_b   1.000
_cell.length_c   1.000
_cell.angle_alpha   90.00
_cell.angle_beta   90.00
_cell.angle_gamma   90.00
#
_symmetry.space_group_name_H-M   'P 1'
#
loop_
_entity.id
_entity.type
_entity.pdbx_description
1 polymer ?
#
loop_
_entity_poly.entity_id
_entity_poly.type
_entity_poly.pdbx_seq_one_letter_code
_entity_poly.pdbx_strand_id
1 'polypeptide(L)'
;MKPWETLAAVPTPEGLLELRRRSEHDYLITIAGRILMTSVQHRSEDALAKLGCAGMPADAHVLVSGLGMGFTLRAALDELGPHARVQVAELNGIVVEWCKSWLGPLTAHSAVDPRVTLAVEDVALTIARAAKQGPRFHAIVLD
;
A
#
# COMPACT_ATOMS: atom_id res chain seq x y z
N MET A 1 -15.50 23.68 -9.62
CA MET A 1 -14.83 22.42 -9.24
C MET A 1 -14.43 21.69 -10.51
N LYS A 2 -13.21 21.15 -10.62
CA LYS A 2 -12.85 20.28 -11.73
C LYS A 2 -13.62 18.94 -11.60
N PRO A 3 -14.13 18.35 -12.69
CA PRO A 3 -14.75 17.04 -12.64
C PRO A 3 -13.69 15.96 -12.37
N TRP A 4 -14.15 14.78 -11.92
CA TRP A 4 -13.31 13.59 -11.85
C TRP A 4 -13.01 13.06 -13.25
N GLU A 5 -11.74 12.79 -13.53
CA GLU A 5 -11.23 12.09 -14.70
C GLU A 5 -10.92 10.64 -14.30
N THR A 6 -11.49 9.65 -14.98
CA THR A 6 -11.09 8.24 -14.80
C THR A 6 -9.78 7.99 -15.54
N LEU A 7 -8.72 7.66 -14.79
CA LEU A 7 -7.39 7.34 -15.33
C LEU A 7 -7.28 5.87 -15.75
N ALA A 8 -7.92 4.97 -14.99
CA ALA A 8 -7.95 3.55 -15.27
C ALA A 8 -9.22 2.91 -14.71
N ALA A 9 -9.66 1.84 -15.36
CA ALA A 9 -10.79 1.02 -14.94
C ALA A 9 -10.49 -0.46 -15.26
N VAL A 10 -10.63 -1.34 -14.27
CA VAL A 10 -10.37 -2.78 -14.40
C VAL A 10 -11.52 -3.58 -13.79
N PRO A 11 -12.08 -4.56 -14.50
CA PRO A 11 -13.09 -5.44 -13.92
C PRO A 11 -12.46 -6.39 -12.90
N THR A 12 -13.05 -6.49 -11.72
CA THR A 12 -12.73 -7.49 -10.70
C THR A 12 -14.00 -8.30 -10.37
N PRO A 13 -13.88 -9.44 -9.66
CA PRO A 13 -15.05 -10.19 -9.17
C PRO A 13 -16.01 -9.36 -8.31
N GLU A 14 -15.49 -8.35 -7.59
CA GLU A 14 -16.24 -7.47 -6.69
C GLU A 14 -16.84 -6.24 -7.42
N GLY A 15 -16.45 -6.01 -8.68
CA GLY A 15 -16.98 -4.96 -9.54
C GLY A 15 -15.93 -4.20 -10.32
N LEU A 16 -16.34 -3.12 -10.98
CA LEU A 16 -15.40 -2.26 -11.71
C LEU A 16 -14.56 -1.45 -10.71
N LEU A 17 -13.26 -1.73 -10.65
CA LEU A 17 -12.27 -0.99 -9.88
C LEU A 17 -11.73 0.15 -10.73
N GLU A 18 -11.85 1.39 -10.25
CA GLU A 18 -11.44 2.58 -10.98
C GLU A 18 -10.49 3.44 -10.16
N LEU A 19 -9.49 4.02 -10.84
CA LEU A 19 -8.70 5.13 -10.34
C LEU A 19 -9.18 6.41 -11.02
N ARG A 20 -9.54 7.41 -10.23
CA ARG A 20 -9.98 8.71 -10.70
C ARG A 20 -9.11 9.82 -10.13
N ARG A 21 -8.98 10.92 -10.85
CA ARG A 21 -8.18 12.09 -10.48
C ARG A 21 -8.96 13.37 -10.73
N ARG A 22 -8.81 14.35 -9.83
CA ARG A 22 -9.38 15.70 -9.99
C ARG A 22 -8.30 16.78 -10.06
N SER A 23 -7.15 16.54 -9.44
CA SER A 23 -5.95 17.40 -9.49
C SER A 23 -4.69 16.57 -9.26
N GLU A 24 -3.52 17.21 -9.24
CA GLU A 24 -2.22 16.54 -9.04
C GLU A 24 -2.13 15.72 -7.74
N HIS A 25 -2.85 16.12 -6.69
CA HIS A 25 -2.82 15.46 -5.37
C HIS A 25 -4.17 14.89 -4.93
N ASP A 26 -5.16 14.83 -5.84
CA ASP A 26 -6.54 14.52 -5.49
C ASP A 26 -7.04 13.34 -6.32
N TYR A 27 -6.98 12.16 -5.69
CA TYR A 27 -7.30 10.86 -6.26
C TYR A 27 -8.40 10.16 -5.48
N LEU A 28 -9.10 9.29 -6.19
CA LEU A 28 -10.20 8.48 -5.69
C LEU A 28 -10.08 7.08 -6.26
N ILE A 29 -10.13 6.06 -5.40
CA ILE A 29 -10.32 4.67 -5.83
C ILE A 29 -11.77 4.29 -5.55
N THR A 30 -12.45 3.73 -6.54
CA THR A 30 -13.83 3.26 -6.40
C THR A 30 -13.98 1.83 -6.86
N ILE A 31 -14.90 1.07 -6.26
CA ILE A 31 -15.29 -0.26 -6.73
C ILE A 31 -16.82 -0.34 -6.88
N ALA A 32 -17.29 -0.79 -8.04
CA ALA A 32 -18.72 -0.83 -8.36
C ALA A 32 -19.43 0.52 -8.08
N GLY A 33 -18.75 1.64 -8.35
CA GLY A 33 -19.25 2.99 -8.09
C GLY A 33 -19.23 3.45 -6.62
N ARG A 34 -18.77 2.61 -5.68
CA ARG A 34 -18.59 2.97 -4.27
C ARG A 34 -17.19 3.50 -4.03
N ILE A 35 -17.06 4.55 -3.23
CA ILE A 35 -15.77 5.08 -2.82
C ILE A 35 -15.12 4.09 -1.85
N LEU A 36 -13.91 3.64 -2.18
CA LEU A 36 -13.09 2.85 -1.27
C LEU A 36 -12.19 3.77 -0.43
N MET A 37 -11.48 4.69 -1.08
CA MET A 37 -10.51 5.56 -0.42
C MET A 37 -10.23 6.83 -1.23
N THR A 38 -9.72 7.86 -0.55
CA THR A 38 -9.31 9.14 -1.15
C THR A 38 -7.87 9.47 -0.75
N SER A 39 -7.15 10.23 -1.58
CA SER A 39 -5.78 10.66 -1.24
C SER A 39 -5.71 11.72 -0.13
N VAL A 40 -6.86 12.27 0.31
CA VAL A 40 -6.92 13.35 1.31
C VAL A 40 -7.05 12.79 2.74
N GLN A 41 -7.61 11.59 2.89
CA GLN A 41 -7.90 11.00 4.19
C GLN A 41 -7.02 9.76 4.39
N HIS A 42 -5.83 9.94 4.96
CA HIS A 42 -4.87 8.86 5.22
C HIS A 42 -4.27 8.88 6.65
N ARG A 43 -4.92 9.57 7.60
CA ARG A 43 -4.38 9.73 8.97
C ARG A 43 -4.34 8.41 9.75
N SER A 44 -5.26 7.49 9.45
CA SER A 44 -5.32 6.16 10.06
C SER A 44 -4.10 5.34 9.65
N GLU A 45 -3.73 5.41 8.38
CA GLU A 45 -2.62 4.74 7.71
C GLU A 45 -1.29 5.20 8.33
N ASP A 46 -1.13 6.52 8.49
CA ASP A 46 0.03 7.10 9.17
C ASP A 46 0.16 6.61 10.61
N ALA A 47 -0.96 6.62 11.36
CA ALA A 47 -0.99 6.22 12.77
C ALA A 47 -0.73 4.72 12.95
N LEU A 48 -1.31 3.88 12.06
CA LEU A 48 -1.15 2.44 12.06
C LEU A 48 0.31 2.05 11.80
N ALA A 49 0.92 2.62 10.76
CA ALA A 49 2.31 2.36 10.43
C ALA A 49 3.26 2.83 11.55
N LYS A 50 3.00 4.01 12.12
CA LYS A 50 3.79 4.52 13.25
C LYS A 50 3.71 3.60 14.46
N LEU A 51 2.51 3.14 14.82
CA LEU A 51 2.34 2.23 15.94
C LEU A 51 3.04 0.88 15.68
N GLY A 52 2.97 0.38 14.45
CA GLY A 52 3.55 -0.91 14.07
C GLY A 52 5.06 -0.91 13.87
N CYS A 53 5.67 0.24 13.53
CA CYS A 53 7.07 0.32 13.13
C CYS A 53 7.97 1.16 14.06
N ALA A 54 7.41 1.90 15.02
CA ALA A 54 8.20 2.72 15.94
C ALA A 54 9.16 1.86 16.78
N GLY A 55 10.42 2.32 16.87
CA GLY A 55 11.44 1.68 17.72
C GLY A 55 11.97 0.33 17.20
N MET A 56 11.71 0.02 15.93
CA MET A 56 12.19 -1.21 15.30
C MET A 56 13.72 -1.21 15.10
N PRO A 57 14.36 -2.40 15.05
CA PRO A 57 15.79 -2.50 14.80
C PRO A 57 16.15 -2.01 13.37
N ALA A 58 17.43 -1.70 13.15
CA ALA A 58 17.90 -1.11 11.88
C ALA A 58 17.69 -2.02 10.66
N ASP A 59 17.70 -3.35 10.86
CA ASP A 59 17.51 -4.40 9.86
C ASP A 59 16.11 -5.04 9.92
N ALA A 60 15.14 -4.30 10.48
CA ALA A 60 13.77 -4.75 10.65
C ALA A 60 13.18 -5.33 9.36
N HIS A 61 12.36 -6.35 9.55
CA HIS A 61 11.66 -7.04 8.48
C HIS A 61 10.18 -6.95 8.77
N VAL A 62 9.45 -6.18 7.97
CA VAL A 62 8.05 -5.81 8.20
C VAL A 62 7.18 -6.32 7.06
N LEU A 63 6.02 -6.86 7.39
CA LEU A 63 4.96 -7.16 6.42
C LEU A 63 3.88 -6.09 6.52
N VAL A 64 3.47 -5.52 5.39
CA VAL A 64 2.29 -4.65 5.26
C VAL A 64 1.25 -5.39 4.41
N SER A 65 0.02 -5.53 4.91
CA SER A 65 -1.10 -6.02 4.09
C SER A 65 -1.73 -4.89 3.31
N GLY A 66 -2.11 -5.17 2.08
CA GLY A 66 -2.69 -4.16 1.20
C GLY A 66 -1.66 -3.11 0.80
N LEU A 67 -1.89 -2.52 -0.36
CA LEU A 67 -1.15 -1.36 -0.81
C LEU A 67 -2.05 -0.13 -0.85
N GLY A 68 -3.32 -0.26 -1.26
CA GLY A 68 -4.24 0.87 -1.36
C GLY A 68 -3.64 2.01 -2.19
N MET A 69 -3.51 3.21 -1.60
CA MET A 69 -2.77 4.32 -2.23
C MET A 69 -1.29 4.42 -1.80
N GLY A 70 -0.82 3.51 -0.95
CA GLY A 70 0.58 3.41 -0.52
C GLY A 70 0.95 4.24 0.71
N PHE A 71 -0.03 4.84 1.41
CA PHE A 71 0.23 5.70 2.57
C PHE A 71 0.77 4.93 3.78
N THR A 72 0.19 3.78 4.13
CA THR A 72 0.71 2.91 5.19
C THR A 72 2.15 2.47 4.90
N LEU A 73 2.43 2.11 3.64
CA LEU A 73 3.80 1.78 3.21
C LEU A 73 4.74 2.97 3.36
N ARG A 74 4.34 4.17 2.90
CA ARG A 74 5.15 5.40 3.04
C ARG A 74 5.48 5.68 4.50
N ALA A 75 4.47 5.71 5.36
CA ALA A 75 4.64 5.97 6.78
C ALA A 75 5.50 4.90 7.47
N ALA A 76 5.38 3.63 7.07
CA ALA A 76 6.26 2.57 7.57
C ALA A 76 7.72 2.83 7.16
N LEU A 77 7.97 3.20 5.91
CA LEU A 77 9.30 3.53 5.39
C LEU A 77 9.94 4.76 6.05
N ASP A 78 9.14 5.69 6.58
CA ASP A 78 9.59 6.86 7.35
C ASP A 78 10.06 6.50 8.76
N GLU A 79 9.45 5.49 9.38
CA GLU A 79 9.81 5.02 10.72
C GLU A 79 10.96 4.00 10.70
N LEU A 80 11.20 3.36 9.55
CA LEU A 80 12.19 2.29 9.40
C LEU A 80 13.54 2.79 8.89
N GLY A 81 14.60 2.13 9.34
CA GLY A 81 15.98 2.39 8.91
C GLY A 81 16.25 2.07 7.43
N PRO A 82 17.42 2.48 6.91
CA PRO A 82 17.80 2.26 5.51
C PRO A 82 18.09 0.79 5.17
N HIS A 83 18.30 -0.06 6.17
CA HIS A 83 18.56 -1.51 6.00
C HIS A 83 17.34 -2.37 6.28
N ALA A 84 16.19 -1.75 6.57
CA ALA A 84 14.95 -2.47 6.74
C ALA A 84 14.49 -3.11 5.44
N ARG A 85 13.69 -4.17 5.57
CA ARG A 85 13.02 -4.86 4.47
C ARG A 85 11.52 -4.78 4.72
N VAL A 86 10.78 -4.28 3.74
CA VAL A 86 9.32 -4.21 3.81
C VAL A 86 8.74 -5.10 2.72
N GLN A 87 8.05 -6.15 3.11
CA GLN A 87 7.24 -6.93 2.18
C GLN A 87 5.82 -6.37 2.18
N VAL A 88 5.24 -6.18 1.01
CA VAL A 88 3.83 -5.81 0.86
C VAL A 88 3.10 -6.94 0.16
N ALA A 89 1.96 -7.36 0.69
CA ALA A 89 1.06 -8.30 0.03
C ALA A 89 -0.20 -7.56 -0.42
N GLU A 90 -0.34 -7.35 -1.73
CA GLU A 90 -1.50 -6.71 -2.34
C GLU A 90 -2.26 -7.70 -3.21
N LEU A 91 -3.59 -7.78 -3.06
CA LEU A 91 -4.43 -8.70 -3.82
C LEU A 91 -4.50 -8.32 -5.32
N ASN A 92 -4.55 -7.02 -5.61
CA ASN A 92 -4.82 -6.49 -6.92
C ASN A 92 -3.54 -5.97 -7.59
N GLY A 93 -3.04 -6.72 -8.57
CA GLY A 93 -1.85 -6.31 -9.34
C GLY A 93 -1.97 -4.93 -10.00
N ILE A 94 -3.18 -4.47 -10.34
CA ILE A 94 -3.38 -3.13 -10.89
C ILE A 94 -3.09 -2.01 -9.88
N VAL A 95 -3.39 -2.23 -8.59
CA VAL A 95 -3.12 -1.26 -7.51
C VAL A 95 -1.62 -1.07 -7.34
N VAL A 96 -0.84 -2.13 -7.47
CA VAL A 96 0.62 -2.08 -7.53
C VAL A 96 1.09 -1.18 -8.67
N GLU A 97 0.56 -1.34 -9.87
CA GLU A 97 0.96 -0.54 -11.02
C GLU A 97 0.56 0.94 -10.86
N TRP A 98 -0.59 1.24 -10.24
CA TRP A 98 -0.98 2.62 -9.91
C TRP A 98 -0.01 3.27 -8.92
N CYS A 99 0.41 2.55 -7.88
CA CYS A 99 1.37 3.04 -6.89
C CYS A 99 2.78 3.26 -7.46
N LYS A 100 3.18 2.50 -8.48
CA LYS A 100 4.44 2.76 -9.22
C LYS A 100 4.34 3.95 -10.18
N SER A 101 3.14 4.33 -10.59
CA SER A 101 2.88 5.34 -11.62
C SER A 101 2.17 6.57 -11.05
N TRP A 102 0.87 6.72 -11.29
CA TRP A 102 0.09 7.92 -10.98
C TRP A 102 0.05 8.27 -9.50
N LEU A 103 0.02 7.28 -8.61
CA LEU A 103 -0.02 7.50 -7.17
C LEU A 103 1.38 7.64 -6.55
N GLY A 104 2.44 7.28 -7.28
CA GLY A 104 3.82 7.33 -6.79
C GLY A 104 4.22 8.69 -6.18
N PRO A 105 3.93 9.83 -6.83
CA PRO A 105 4.24 11.15 -6.26
C PRO A 105 3.57 11.43 -4.90
N LEU A 106 2.43 10.82 -4.59
CA LEU A 106 1.74 11.03 -3.29
C LEU A 106 2.51 10.43 -2.12
N THR A 107 3.32 9.40 -2.40
CA THR A 107 3.96 8.55 -1.38
C THR A 107 5.48 8.53 -1.56
N ALA A 108 6.03 9.57 -2.18
CA ALA A 108 7.46 9.68 -2.51
C ALA A 108 8.00 8.41 -3.20
N HIS A 109 7.19 7.84 -4.09
CA HIS A 109 7.48 6.63 -4.86
C HIS A 109 7.80 5.40 -3.99
N SER A 110 7.10 5.24 -2.86
CA SER A 110 7.30 4.15 -1.90
C SER A 110 7.25 2.74 -2.53
N ALA A 111 6.40 2.53 -3.53
CA ALA A 111 6.26 1.25 -4.22
C ALA A 111 7.50 0.81 -5.02
N VAL A 112 8.46 1.71 -5.25
CA VAL A 112 9.74 1.40 -5.92
C VAL A 112 10.95 1.68 -5.02
N ASP A 113 10.73 1.91 -3.72
CA ASP A 113 11.82 2.02 -2.74
C ASP A 113 12.61 0.69 -2.70
N PRO A 114 13.95 0.72 -2.72
CA PRO A 114 14.78 -0.49 -2.76
C PRO A 114 14.61 -1.41 -1.54
N ARG A 115 14.02 -0.90 -0.44
CA ARG A 115 13.67 -1.71 0.74
C ARG A 115 12.40 -2.54 0.54
N VAL A 116 11.63 -2.28 -0.51
CA VAL A 116 10.29 -2.82 -0.71
C VAL A 116 10.27 -4.01 -1.66
N THR A 117 9.65 -5.10 -1.21
CA THR A 117 9.27 -6.23 -2.07
C THR A 117 7.76 -6.31 -2.16
N LEU A 118 7.22 -6.13 -3.37
CA LEU A 118 5.78 -6.25 -3.64
C LEU A 118 5.44 -7.68 -4.08
N ALA A 119 4.47 -8.30 -3.40
CA ALA A 119 3.90 -9.57 -3.77
C ALA A 119 2.41 -9.38 -4.12
N VAL A 120 2.01 -9.83 -5.31
CA VAL A 120 0.60 -9.85 -5.72
C VAL A 120 -0.03 -11.15 -5.23
N GLU A 121 -0.47 -11.16 -3.98
CA GLU A 121 -1.05 -12.33 -3.33
C GLU A 121 -1.93 -11.97 -2.13
N ASP A 122 -2.72 -12.95 -1.68
CA ASP A 122 -3.42 -12.86 -0.41
C ASP A 122 -2.41 -12.89 0.75
N VAL A 123 -2.46 -11.86 1.60
CA VAL A 123 -1.59 -11.75 2.78
C VAL A 123 -1.67 -12.96 3.70
N ALA A 124 -2.83 -13.64 3.77
CA ALA A 124 -2.98 -14.85 4.57
C ALA A 124 -2.04 -15.96 4.09
N LEU A 125 -1.75 -16.05 2.79
CA LEU A 125 -0.77 -16.99 2.24
C LEU A 125 0.65 -16.62 2.66
N THR A 126 1.00 -15.34 2.63
CA THR A 126 2.30 -14.85 3.10
C THR A 126 2.50 -15.16 4.58
N ILE A 127 1.51 -14.87 5.42
CA ILE A 127 1.54 -15.16 6.87
C ILE A 127 1.65 -16.67 7.10
N ALA A 128 0.87 -17.49 6.40
CA ALA A 128 0.90 -18.94 6.54
C ALA A 128 2.25 -19.55 6.15
N ARG A 129 2.91 -19.03 5.09
CA ARG A 129 4.26 -19.45 4.70
C ARG A 129 5.30 -19.06 5.75
N ALA A 130 5.23 -17.82 6.25
CA ALA A 130 6.11 -17.32 7.31
C ALA A 130 6.00 -18.16 8.59
N ALA A 131 4.77 -18.53 8.99
CA ALA A 131 4.54 -19.35 10.18
C ALA A 131 5.11 -20.77 10.11
N LYS A 132 5.20 -21.35 8.90
CA LYS A 132 5.71 -22.72 8.71
C LYS A 132 7.23 -22.77 8.69
N GLN A 133 7.84 -22.09 7.72
CA GLN A 133 9.29 -22.16 7.45
C GLN A 133 9.83 -20.88 6.78
N GLY A 134 9.03 -19.83 6.69
CA GLY A 134 9.42 -18.60 6.01
C GLY A 134 10.21 -17.63 6.88
N PRO A 135 10.58 -16.46 6.33
CA PRO A 135 11.26 -15.43 7.09
C PRO A 135 10.34 -14.91 8.21
N ARG A 136 10.93 -14.64 9.38
CA ARG A 136 10.20 -14.01 10.48
C ARG A 136 10.05 -12.51 10.23
N PHE A 137 8.89 -11.98 10.61
CA PHE A 137 8.64 -10.55 10.63
C PHE A 137 8.79 -10.02 12.06
N HIS A 138 9.36 -8.83 12.17
CA HIS A 138 9.39 -8.06 13.42
C HIS A 138 8.03 -7.40 13.68
N ALA A 139 7.31 -7.03 12.63
CA ALA A 139 5.95 -6.53 12.67
C ALA A 139 5.15 -6.99 11.45
N ILE A 140 3.86 -7.22 11.67
CA ILE A 140 2.86 -7.42 10.62
C ILE A 140 1.83 -6.30 10.81
N VAL A 141 1.79 -5.38 9.85
CA VAL A 141 0.88 -4.24 9.83
C VAL A 141 -0.29 -4.61 8.92
N LEU A 142 -1.46 -4.83 9.53
CA LEU A 142 -2.67 -5.21 8.81
C LEU A 142 -3.53 -3.98 8.56
N ASP A 143 -3.57 -3.56 7.30
CA ASP A 143 -4.39 -2.51 6.72
C ASP A 143 -5.42 -3.13 5.76
#